data_AF-A0A6H0UIY9-F1
#
_entry.id   AF-A0A6H0UIY9-F1
#
_cell.length_a   1.000
_cell.length_b   1.000
_cell.length_c   1.000
_cell.angle_alpha   90.00
_cell.angle_beta   90.00
_cell.angle_gamma   90.00
#
_symmetry.space_group_name_H-M   'P 1'
#
loop_
_entity.id
_entity.type
_entity.pdbx_description
1 polymer ?
#
loop_
_entity_poly.entity_id
_entity_poly.type
_entity_poly.pdbx_seq_one_letter_code
_entity_poly.pdbx_strand_id
1 'polypeptide(L)' 'MAINEENNSVKKYGNKQEICEIFGVSLGTLSNDLTKMRRDPDFKDCILQPSHGRVYISIIGYERYLKFCSESLKKRY' A
#
# COMPACT_ATOMS: atom_id res chain seq x y z
N MET A 1 35.37 -6.17 7.62
CA MET A 1 33.93 -6.23 7.95
C MET A 1 33.44 -4.80 8.12
N ALA A 2 32.83 -4.22 7.08
CA ALA A 2 32.21 -2.91 7.19
C ALA A 2 30.75 -3.14 7.63
N ILE A 3 30.50 -2.77 8.89
CA ILE A 3 29.18 -2.58 9.48
C ILE A 3 28.45 -1.47 8.70
N ASN A 4 27.68 -1.85 7.68
CA ASN A 4 26.66 -0.96 7.14
C ASN A 4 25.42 -1.16 7.99
N GLU A 5 25.38 -0.37 9.06
CA GLU A 5 24.25 -0.19 9.94
C GLU A 5 22.96 -0.06 9.12
N GLU A 6 22.14 -1.11 9.21
CA GLU A 6 20.80 -1.22 8.67
C GLU A 6 19.96 -0.06 9.17
N ASN A 7 20.03 1.08 8.48
CA ASN A 7 19.04 2.14 8.58
C ASN A 7 17.76 1.68 7.89
N ASN A 8 17.21 0.54 8.34
CA ASN A 8 15.86 0.11 7.99
C ASN A 8 14.88 0.97 8.80
N SER A 9 14.92 2.28 8.56
CA SER A 9 13.74 3.11 8.73
C SER A 9 12.76 2.62 7.69
N VAL A 10 12.04 1.53 8.00
CA VAL A 10 10.97 0.97 7.17
C VAL A 10 10.10 2.14 6.80
N LYS A 11 10.21 2.64 5.56
CA LYS A 11 9.46 3.80 5.09
C LYS A 11 8.00 3.49 5.35
N LYS A 12 7.38 4.17 6.32
CA LYS A 12 6.00 3.83 6.72
C LYS A 12 5.00 4.09 5.59
N TYR A 13 5.36 4.99 4.69
CA TYR A 13 4.57 5.41 3.54
C TYR A 13 5.43 5.45 2.29
N GLY A 14 4.88 4.99 1.17
CA GLY A 14 5.44 5.11 -0.16
C GLY A 14 4.54 5.94 -1.07
N ASN A 15 5.13 6.53 -2.11
CA ASN A 15 4.35 7.08 -3.21
C ASN A 15 3.81 5.96 -4.11
N LYS A 16 2.95 6.28 -5.10
CA LYS A 16 2.36 5.27 -5.98
C LYS A 16 3.40 4.43 -6.73
N GLN A 17 4.48 5.03 -7.19
CA GLN A 17 5.53 4.33 -7.92
C GLN A 17 6.29 3.38 -6.99
N GLU A 18 6.69 3.85 -5.81
CA GLU A 18 7.36 3.03 -4.80
C GLU A 18 6.49 1.83 -4.39
N ILE A 19 5.18 2.02 -4.16
CA ILE A 19 4.28 0.89 -3.85
C ILE A 19 4.18 -0.09 -5.02
N CYS A 20 4.08 0.41 -6.25
CA CYS A 20 4.11 -0.45 -7.44
C CYS A 20 5.39 -1.27 -7.52
N GLU A 21 6.56 -0.68 -7.26
CA GLU A 21 7.85 -1.36 -7.27
C GLU A 21 7.98 -2.38 -6.13
N ILE A 22 7.54 -2.02 -4.92
CA ILE A 22 7.63 -2.88 -3.73
C ILE A 22 6.74 -4.11 -3.84
N PHE A 23 5.49 -3.93 -4.32
CA PHE A 23 4.50 -5.00 -4.40
C PHE A 23 4.39 -5.64 -5.79
N GLY A 24 5.17 -5.16 -6.77
CA GLY A 24 5.13 -5.65 -8.14
C GLY A 24 3.78 -5.45 -8.84
N VAL A 25 3.00 -4.45 -8.42
CA VAL A 25 1.66 -4.18 -8.97
C VAL A 25 1.69 -3.07 -10.02
N SER A 26 0.83 -3.17 -11.02
CA SER A 26 0.69 -2.10 -12.02
C SER A 26 0.08 -0.84 -11.40
N LEU A 27 0.41 0.33 -11.93
CA LEU A 27 -0.19 1.62 -11.54
C LEU A 27 -1.73 1.64 -11.68
N GLY A 28 -2.25 0.93 -12.67
CA GLY A 28 -3.70 0.78 -12.89
C GLY A 28 -4.35 -0.06 -11.78
N THR A 29 -3.76 -1.20 -11.45
CA THR A 29 -4.19 -2.06 -10.33
C THR A 29 -4.16 -1.28 -9.03
N LEU A 30 -3.03 -0.63 -8.72
CA LEU A 30 -2.90 0.17 -7.51
C LEU A 30 -3.95 1.29 -7.44
N SER A 31 -4.20 2.00 -8.55
CA SER A 31 -5.22 3.07 -8.55
C SER A 31 -6.64 2.55 -8.29
N ASN A 32 -6.97 1.37 -8.80
CA ASN A 32 -8.24 0.70 -8.51
C ASN A 32 -8.32 0.26 -7.04
N ASP A 33 -7.26 -0.32 -6.51
CA ASP A 33 -7.16 -0.73 -5.11
C ASP A 33 -7.30 0.47 -4.17
N LEU A 34 -6.61 1.58 -4.46
CA LEU A 34 -6.74 2.82 -3.68
C LEU A 34 -8.17 3.37 -3.72
N THR A 35 -8.88 3.20 -4.84
CA THR A 35 -10.29 3.60 -4.94
C THR A 35 -11.17 2.75 -4.03
N LYS A 36 -10.92 1.45 -3.97
CA LYS A 36 -11.63 0.52 -3.07
C LYS A 36 -11.26 0.77 -1.60
N MET A 37 -9.98 0.91 -1.28
CA MET A 37 -9.47 1.24 0.06
C MET A 37 -10.05 2.55 0.60
N ARG A 38 -10.27 3.57 -0.25
CA ARG A 38 -10.91 4.83 0.17
C ARG A 38 -12.40 4.66 0.52
N ARG A 39 -13.07 3.68 -0.08
CA ARG A 39 -14.48 3.37 0.21
C ARG A 39 -14.63 2.55 1.48
N ASP A 40 -13.57 1.85 1.86
CA ASP A 40 -13.55 0.97 3.02
C ASP A 40 -13.02 1.72 4.25
N PRO A 41 -13.82 1.88 5.32
CA PRO A 41 -13.41 2.66 6.49
C PRO A 41 -12.17 2.08 7.18
N ASP A 42 -11.95 0.77 7.12
CA ASP A 42 -10.79 0.11 7.74
C ASP A 42 -9.45 0.44 7.04
N PHE A 43 -9.50 0.81 5.77
CA PHE A 43 -8.30 1.06 4.94
C PHE A 43 -8.15 2.52 4.51
N LYS A 44 -9.17 3.36 4.71
CA LYS A 44 -9.14 4.78 4.32
C LYS A 44 -8.01 5.55 5.01
N ASP A 45 -7.75 5.29 6.29
CA ASP A 45 -6.69 5.95 7.06
C ASP A 45 -5.27 5.54 6.64
N CYS A 46 -5.13 4.47 5.87
CA CYS A 46 -3.85 4.04 5.31
C CYS A 46 -3.41 4.91 4.11
N ILE A 47 -4.30 5.75 3.58
CA ILE A 47 -4.06 6.61 2.42
C ILE A 47 -4.06 8.07 2.87
N LEU A 48 -2.88 8.71 2.79
CA LEU A 48 -2.72 10.13 3.08
C LEU A 48 -2.71 10.90 1.76
N GLN A 49 -3.69 11.78 1.58
CA GLN A 49 -3.76 12.68 0.44
C GLN A 49 -3.67 14.14 0.91
N PRO A 50 -2.47 14.64 1.25
CA PRO A 50 -2.30 16.02 1.71
C PRO A 50 -2.57 17.07 0.61
N SER A 51 -2.59 16.68 -0.68
CA SER A 51 -2.91 17.58 -1.80
C SER A 51 -3.47 16.80 -3.00
N HIS A 52 -4.16 17.50 -3.92
CA HIS A 52 -4.78 16.89 -5.11
C HIS A 52 -3.81 16.07 -5.99
N GLY A 53 -2.51 16.38 -5.98
CA GLY A 53 -1.48 15.69 -6.78
C GLY A 53 -0.58 14.71 -6.03
N ARG A 54 -0.64 14.63 -4.70
CA ARG A 54 0.26 13.78 -3.90
C ARG A 54 -0.54 12.83 -3.02
N VAL A 55 -0.27 11.54 -3.20
CA VAL A 55 -0.88 10.45 -2.43
C VAL A 55 0.24 9.61 -1.85
N TYR A 56 0.25 9.51 -0.52
CA TYR A 56 1.11 8.63 0.24
C TYR A 56 0.30 7.46 0.75
N ILE A 57 0.87 6.27 0.64
CA ILE A 57 0.18 5.02 0.88
C ILE A 57 1.01 4.26 1.91
N SER A 58 0.37 3.85 3.00
CA SER A 58 1.05 3.04 3.99
C SER A 58 1.42 1.69 3.38
N ILE A 59 2.70 1.32 3.44
CA ILE A 59 3.17 0.01 2.95
C ILE A 59 2.45 -1.11 3.70
N ILE A 60 2.40 -1.02 5.03
CA ILE A 60 1.74 -2.00 5.91
C ILE A 60 0.23 -2.00 5.65
N GLY A 61 -0.37 -0.83 5.45
CA GLY A 61 -1.79 -0.71 5.12
C GLY A 61 -2.17 -1.38 3.80
N TYR A 62 -1.34 -1.21 2.77
CA TYR A 62 -1.55 -1.85 1.47
C TYR A 62 -1.35 -3.36 1.53
N GLU A 63 -0.33 -3.84 2.27
CA GLU A 63 -0.15 -5.28 2.50
C GLU A 63 -1.38 -5.92 3.17
N ARG A 64 -1.91 -5.27 4.21
CA ARG A 64 -3.15 -5.72 4.89
C ARG A 64 -4.33 -5.77 3.93
N TYR A 65 -4.46 -4.77 3.06
CA TYR A 65 -5.51 -4.76 2.04
C TYR A 65 -5.38 -5.93 1.06
N LEU A 66 -4.16 -6.22 0.58
CA LEU A 66 -3.92 -7.37 -0.30
C LEU A 66 -4.25 -8.70 0.37
N LYS A 67 -3.89 -8.87 1.65
CA LYS A 67 -4.28 -10.04 2.46
C LYS A 67 -5.80 -10.15 2.58
N PHE A 68 -6.48 -9.07 2.92
CA PHE A 68 -7.94 -9.02 3.00
C PHE A 68 -8.63 -9.39 1.68
N CYS A 69 -8.12 -8.88 0.54
CA CYS A 69 -8.61 -9.26 -0.77
C CYS A 69 -8.37 -10.76 -1.06
N SER A 70 -7.19 -11.29 -0.74
CA SER A 70 -6.87 -12.71 -0.91
C SER A 70 -7.77 -13.61 -0.06
N GLU A 71 -8.03 -13.25 1.20
CA GLU A 71 -8.91 -14.01 2.09
C GLU A 71 -10.38 -13.95 1.65
N SER A 72 -10.84 -12.79 1.19
CA SER A 72 -12.19 -12.63 0.63
C SER A 72 -12.40 -13.47 -0.63
N LEU A 73 -11.35 -13.68 -1.44
CA LEU A 73 -11.39 -14.59 -2.58
C LEU A 73 -11.44 -16.07 -2.16
N LYS A 74 -10.72 -16.44 -1.09
CA LYS A 74 -10.72 -17.82 -0.57
C LYS A 74 -12.07 -18.26 0.00
N LYS A 75 -12.87 -17.33 0.57
CA LYS A 75 -14.22 -17.63 1.07
C LYS A 75 -15.25 -18.00 -0.01
N ARG A 76 -14.91 -17.87 -1.30
CA ARG A 76 -15.79 -18.23 -2.42
C ARG A 76 -15.59 -19.64 -2.97
N TYR A 77 -14.61 -20.39 -2.47
CA TYR A 77 -14.37 -21.80 -2.82
C TYR A 77 -14.72 -22.72 -1.68
#